data_AF-A0A101AF85-F1
#
_entry.id   AF-A0A101AF85-F1
#
_cell.length_a   1.000
_cell.length_b   1.000
_cell.length_c   1.000
_cell.angle_alpha   90.00
_cell.angle_beta   90.00
_cell.angle_gamma   90.00
#
_symmetry.space_group_name_H-M   'P 1'
#
loop_
_entity.id
_entity.type
_entity.pdbx_description
1 polymer ?
#
loop_
_entity_poly.entity_id
_entity_poly.type
_entity_poly.pdbx_seq_one_letter_code
_entity_poly.pdbx_strand_id
1 'polypeptide(L)'
;MTTRALTALSIAAVGLLMAAPQAAASPEDDLCRSITSVGYTGDCTTLTTLARDACTQFARGADSTAVAEKLDIATKDETLSNFIVAGARLYLCPEPTST
;
A
#
# COMPACT_ATOMS: atom_id res chain seq x y z
N MET A 1 -12.73 51.83 -45.31
CA MET A 1 -11.26 51.70 -45.26
C MET A 1 -10.92 51.07 -43.91
N THR A 2 -10.76 49.75 -43.83
CA THR A 2 -9.45 49.02 -43.89
C THR A 2 -8.67 49.17 -42.58
N THR A 3 -8.19 48.17 -41.83
CA THR A 3 -8.05 46.71 -41.97
C THR A 3 -7.56 46.16 -40.61
N ARG A 4 -8.13 45.01 -40.20
CA ARG A 4 -7.55 43.86 -39.46
C ARG A 4 -6.66 44.01 -38.22
N ALA A 5 -7.12 43.27 -37.21
CA ALA A 5 -6.42 42.21 -36.50
C ALA A 5 -5.21 42.59 -35.64
N LEU A 6 -5.36 42.36 -34.34
CA LEU A 6 -4.46 41.49 -33.56
C LEU A 6 -5.29 40.79 -32.48
N THR A 7 -5.88 39.68 -32.89
CA THR A 7 -6.20 38.53 -32.04
C THR A 7 -4.94 37.99 -31.37
N ALA A 8 -5.14 37.41 -30.18
CA ALA A 8 -4.29 36.44 -29.48
C ALA A 8 -3.29 36.97 -28.43
N LEU A 9 -3.73 36.90 -27.17
CA LEU A 9 -2.93 36.31 -26.10
C LEU A 9 -3.94 35.71 -25.09
N SER A 10 -4.45 34.49 -25.32
CA SER A 10 -3.87 33.22 -24.86
C SER A 10 -3.81 33.17 -23.33
N ILE A 11 -4.87 32.70 -22.66
CA ILE A 11 -5.12 31.30 -22.25
C ILE A 11 -4.54 30.99 -20.86
N ALA A 12 -5.45 30.49 -19.99
CA ALA A 12 -5.24 29.62 -18.83
C ALA A 12 -4.58 30.21 -17.57
N ALA A 13 -5.34 30.99 -16.81
CA ALA A 13 -5.10 31.21 -15.37
C ALA A 13 -6.07 30.41 -14.46
N VAL A 14 -6.61 29.29 -14.96
CA VAL A 14 -7.53 28.41 -14.21
C VAL A 14 -7.11 26.97 -14.47
N GLY A 15 -6.29 26.40 -13.59
CA GLY A 15 -5.77 25.04 -13.78
C GLY A 15 -4.62 24.66 -12.85
N LEU A 16 -4.07 25.59 -12.06
CA LEU A 16 -3.25 25.23 -10.90
C LEU A 16 -4.13 24.92 -9.68
N LEU A 17 -5.06 23.98 -9.82
CA LEU A 17 -5.25 23.01 -8.74
C LEU A 17 -4.25 21.91 -9.07
N MET A 18 -2.98 22.13 -8.72
CA MET A 18 -2.41 21.39 -7.60
C MET A 18 -2.85 19.93 -7.65
N ALA A 19 -2.50 19.25 -8.73
CA ALA A 19 -1.97 17.91 -8.63
C ALA A 19 -0.73 18.04 -7.73
N ALA A 20 -0.97 18.19 -6.42
CA ALA A 20 -0.04 17.62 -5.48
C ALA A 20 0.13 16.20 -5.99
N PRO A 21 1.37 15.75 -6.27
CA PRO A 21 1.58 14.33 -6.16
C PRO A 21 1.19 14.08 -4.71
N GLN A 22 -0.04 13.62 -4.47
CA GLN A 22 -0.20 12.60 -3.47
C GLN A 22 0.86 11.60 -3.93
N ALA A 23 2.02 11.65 -3.28
CA ALA A 23 2.74 10.44 -2.95
C ALA A 23 1.65 9.61 -2.28
N ALA A 24 0.87 8.92 -3.10
CA ALA A 24 -0.08 7.93 -2.67
C ALA A 24 0.88 6.94 -2.04
N ALA A 25 1.06 7.05 -0.73
CA ALA A 25 1.79 6.07 0.01
C ALA A 25 1.09 4.77 -0.34
N SER A 26 1.77 3.92 -1.10
CA SER A 26 1.16 2.68 -1.52
C SER A 26 0.96 1.89 -0.23
N PRO A 27 -0.15 1.17 -0.05
CA PRO A 27 -0.36 0.35 1.13
C PRO A 27 0.81 -0.61 1.41
N GLU A 28 1.52 -0.99 0.36
CA GLU A 28 2.77 -1.77 0.40
C GLU A 28 3.95 -1.00 1.01
N ASP A 29 4.12 0.27 0.67
CA ASP A 29 5.15 1.14 1.24
C ASP A 29 4.89 1.39 2.73
N ASP A 30 3.61 1.54 3.11
CA ASP A 30 3.21 1.74 4.51
C ASP A 30 3.38 0.47 5.36
N LEU A 31 3.00 -0.69 4.83
CA LEU A 31 3.30 -1.99 5.43
C LEU A 31 4.79 -2.15 5.68
N CYS A 32 5.58 -1.93 4.65
CA CYS A 32 7.02 -2.11 4.68
C CYS A 32 7.70 -1.13 5.66
N ARG A 33 7.26 0.12 5.68
CA ARG A 33 7.69 1.12 6.67
C ARG A 33 7.32 0.70 8.08
N SER A 34 6.11 0.17 8.29
CA SER A 34 5.67 -0.33 9.60
C SER A 34 6.54 -1.48 10.08
N ILE A 35 6.80 -2.47 9.25
CA ILE A 35 7.65 -3.63 9.58
C ILE A 35 9.11 -3.20 9.81
N THR A 36 9.63 -2.28 8.99
CA THR A 36 10.98 -1.74 9.18
C THR A 36 11.10 -0.94 10.49
N SER A 37 10.05 -0.21 10.89
CA SER A 37 10.06 0.59 12.12
C SER A 37 10.23 -0.23 13.39
N VAL A 38 9.87 -1.51 13.35
CA VAL A 38 10.02 -2.46 14.45
C VAL A 38 11.31 -3.31 14.34
N GLY A 39 12.21 -2.96 13.42
CA GLY A 39 13.55 -3.55 13.32
C GLY A 39 13.74 -4.59 12.21
N TYR A 40 12.70 -4.91 11.45
CA TYR A 40 12.80 -5.86 10.34
C TYR A 40 13.19 -5.17 9.03
N THR A 41 14.48 -5.24 8.69
CA THR A 41 15.03 -4.65 7.47
C THR A 41 15.03 -5.63 6.28
N GLY A 42 14.06 -6.53 6.22
CA GLY A 42 13.89 -7.45 5.10
C GLY A 42 13.64 -6.72 3.78
N ASP A 43 13.86 -7.41 2.67
CA ASP A 43 13.51 -6.87 1.36
C ASP A 43 12.01 -6.57 1.27
N CYS A 44 11.69 -5.33 0.90
CA CYS A 44 10.32 -4.81 0.90
C CYS A 44 9.40 -5.62 -0.02
N THR A 45 9.92 -6.04 -1.19
CA THR A 45 9.19 -6.89 -2.14
C THR A 45 8.88 -8.27 -1.55
N THR A 46 9.80 -8.82 -0.78
CA THR A 46 9.59 -10.08 -0.05
C THR A 46 8.50 -9.93 1.00
N LEU A 47 8.57 -8.88 1.84
CA LEU A 47 7.57 -8.61 2.88
C LEU A 47 6.17 -8.41 2.29
N THR A 48 6.05 -7.63 1.21
CA THR A 48 4.76 -7.39 0.56
C THR A 48 4.23 -8.65 -0.12
N THR A 49 5.10 -9.49 -0.69
CA THR A 49 4.70 -10.79 -1.25
C THR A 49 4.13 -11.72 -0.18
N LEU A 50 4.79 -11.84 0.97
CA LEU A 50 4.29 -12.64 2.10
C LEU A 50 2.95 -12.12 2.61
N ALA A 51 2.80 -10.80 2.73
CA ALA A 51 1.54 -10.19 3.16
C ALA A 51 0.40 -10.37 2.15
N ARG A 52 0.68 -10.30 0.84
CA ARG A 52 -0.31 -10.59 -0.22
C ARG A 52 -0.73 -12.06 -0.21
N ASP A 53 0.19 -12.99 0.06
CA ASP A 53 -0.14 -14.40 0.22
C ASP A 53 -1.02 -14.63 1.46
N ALA A 54 -0.68 -14.01 2.60
CA ALA A 54 -1.52 -14.03 3.79
C ALA A 54 -2.94 -13.52 3.50
N CYS A 55 -3.08 -12.41 2.75
CA CYS A 55 -4.39 -11.92 2.29
C CYS A 55 -5.14 -12.93 1.42
N THR A 56 -4.44 -13.64 0.53
CA THR A 56 -5.04 -14.71 -0.28
C THR A 56 -5.54 -15.87 0.58
N GLN A 57 -4.80 -16.23 1.63
CA GLN A 57 -5.21 -17.26 2.58
C GLN A 57 -6.43 -16.81 3.41
N PHE A 58 -6.45 -15.55 3.87
CA PHE A 58 -7.60 -14.97 4.56
C PHE A 58 -8.85 -14.93 3.69
N ALA A 59 -8.73 -14.55 2.42
CA ALA A 59 -9.84 -14.57 1.47
C ALA A 59 -10.42 -15.98 1.24
N ARG A 60 -9.64 -17.03 1.54
CA ARG A 60 -10.07 -18.44 1.50
C ARG A 60 -10.62 -18.94 2.84
N GLY A 61 -10.72 -18.07 3.84
CA GLY A 61 -11.24 -18.41 5.16
C GLY A 61 -10.21 -19.00 6.12
N ALA A 62 -8.90 -18.88 5.84
CA ALA A 62 -7.89 -19.28 6.81
C ALA A 62 -7.92 -18.36 8.03
N ASP A 63 -7.71 -18.94 9.23
CA ASP A 63 -7.56 -18.17 10.45
C ASP A 63 -6.15 -17.56 10.58
N SER A 64 -6.03 -16.48 11.35
CA SER A 64 -4.76 -15.77 11.56
C SER A 64 -3.67 -16.65 12.17
N THR A 65 -4.01 -17.60 13.03
CA THR A 65 -3.06 -18.48 13.69
C THR A 65 -2.47 -19.49 12.70
N ALA A 66 -3.30 -20.12 11.86
CA ALA A 66 -2.84 -21.04 10.83
C ALA A 66 -1.97 -20.36 9.77
N VAL A 67 -2.28 -19.10 9.42
CA VAL A 67 -1.44 -18.31 8.51
C VAL A 67 -0.12 -17.94 9.17
N ALA A 68 -0.12 -17.54 10.45
CA ALA A 68 1.10 -17.27 11.21
C ALA A 68 1.99 -18.52 11.32
N GLU A 69 1.44 -19.67 11.70
CA GLU A 69 2.19 -20.93 11.84
C GLU A 69 2.86 -21.34 10.51
N LYS A 70 2.15 -21.18 9.39
CA LYS A 70 2.74 -21.40 8.06
C LYS A 70 3.87 -20.45 7.74
N LEU A 71 3.71 -19.17 8.09
CA LEU A 71 4.75 -18.17 7.92
C LEU A 71 5.96 -18.50 8.80
N ASP A 72 5.77 -18.94 10.04
CA ASP A 72 6.87 -19.32 10.96
C ASP A 72 7.72 -20.43 10.38
N ILE A 73 7.08 -21.42 9.74
CA ILE A 73 7.79 -22.51 9.06
C ILE A 73 8.65 -21.97 7.92
N ALA A 74 8.16 -20.96 7.18
CA ALA A 74 8.82 -20.38 6.01
C ALA A 74 9.88 -19.33 6.35
N THR A 75 9.61 -18.44 7.29
CA THR A 75 10.46 -17.32 7.71
C THR A 75 11.47 -17.74 8.78
N LYS A 76 11.17 -18.79 9.55
CA LYS A 76 11.88 -19.16 10.78
C LYS A 76 11.88 -18.05 11.84
N ASP A 77 10.91 -17.16 11.77
CA ASP A 77 10.79 -16.01 12.66
C ASP A 77 9.31 -15.72 12.99
N GLU A 78 8.92 -16.09 14.20
CA GLU A 78 7.56 -15.91 14.73
C GLU A 78 7.15 -14.43 14.81
N THR A 79 8.09 -13.57 15.17
CA THR A 79 7.81 -12.16 15.32
C THR A 79 7.56 -11.52 13.95
N LEU A 80 8.36 -11.88 12.93
CA LEU A 80 8.13 -11.46 11.56
C LEU A 80 6.77 -11.94 11.04
N SER A 81 6.42 -13.20 11.25
CA SER A 81 5.15 -13.76 10.80
C SER A 81 3.96 -13.02 11.41
N ASN A 82 4.01 -12.72 12.71
CA ASN A 82 2.98 -11.96 13.40
C ASN A 82 2.83 -10.54 12.80
N PHE A 83 3.95 -9.88 12.51
CA PHE A 83 3.92 -8.57 11.85
C PHE A 83 3.36 -8.63 10.42
N ILE A 84 3.68 -9.69 9.65
CA ILE A 84 3.12 -9.90 8.31
C ILE A 84 1.61 -10.13 8.38
N VAL A 85 1.12 -10.97 9.30
CA VAL A 85 -0.31 -11.24 9.49
C VAL A 85 -1.06 -9.98 9.88
N ALA A 86 -0.57 -9.25 10.88
CA ALA A 86 -1.19 -8.01 11.33
C ALA A 86 -1.15 -6.93 10.24
N GLY A 87 0.01 -6.73 9.63
CA GLY A 87 0.21 -5.75 8.57
C GLY A 87 -0.62 -6.04 7.32
N ALA A 88 -0.76 -7.31 6.93
CA ALA A 88 -1.61 -7.72 5.81
C ALA A 88 -3.06 -7.26 6.04
N ARG A 89 -3.64 -7.54 7.22
CA ARG A 89 -5.00 -7.11 7.57
C ARG A 89 -5.15 -5.60 7.73
N LEU A 90 -4.11 -4.89 8.19
CA LEU A 90 -4.19 -3.44 8.38
C LEU A 90 -4.06 -2.66 7.06
N TYR A 91 -3.16 -3.09 6.18
CA TYR A 91 -2.79 -2.30 5.00
C TYR A 91 -3.31 -2.88 3.69
N LEU A 92 -3.31 -4.21 3.51
CA LEU A 92 -3.54 -4.83 2.20
C LEU A 92 -4.93 -5.46 2.04
N CYS A 93 -5.46 -6.09 3.09
CA CYS A 93 -6.76 -6.75 3.09
C CYS A 93 -7.54 -6.47 4.39
N PRO A 94 -7.93 -5.20 4.62
CA PRO A 94 -8.78 -4.86 5.74
C PRO A 94 -10.12 -5.57 5.67
N GLU A 95 -10.59 -6.04 6.81
CA GLU A 95 -11.95 -6.53 6.92
C GLU A 95 -12.93 -5.38 6.71
N PRO A 96 -14.04 -5.59 5.99
CA PRO A 96 -15.04 -4.56 5.83
C PRO A 96 -15.60 -4.19 7.20
N THR A 97 -15.39 -2.95 7.63
CA THR A 97 -16.01 -2.41 8.84
C THR A 97 -17.51 -2.46 8.64
N SER A 98 -18.19 -3.36 9.36
CA SER A 98 -19.65 -3.40 9.38
C SER A 98 -20.12 -2.11 10.03
N THR A 99 -20.66 -1.20 9.22
CA THR A 99 -21.26 0.06 9.67
C THR A 99 -22.75 -0.11 9.79
#